data_AF-A0A1Y5K524-F1
#
_entry.id   AF-A0A1Y5K524-F1
#
_cell.length_a   1.000
_cell.length_b   1.000
_cell.length_c   1.000
_cell.angle_alpha   90.00
_cell.angle_beta   90.00
_cell.angle_gamma   90.00
#
_symmetry.space_group_name_H-M   'P 1'
#
loop_
_entity.id
_entity.type
_entity.pdbx_description
1 polymer ?
#
loop_
_entity_poly.entity_id
_entity_poly.type
_entity_poly.pdbx_seq_one_letter_code
_entity_poly.pdbx_strand_id
1 'polypeptide(L)'
;MTLYSEIEFEYRLLVDAVNTLNDYLLDATVIHAECYKLPPSSGDIANNTSGWEFLAPQTYTGFTALSMSVGAFSRFTPDYDHSAKYPFRLPGFIQLDPIHREQVTELIAHCNRHKQRIKSLLTTSKLNPGQKRELIQNICPNAITLQIYRLIKSSSAPVKRVGFTWCNKNSMRTIKKEEFLAYLKGSRENPPTGQTKAEWAPWVNKEIDLINAKAGALIKIKRPLPVAPKLNVSFMDDTATVMFYGHIPVIIFGEEPAKITPLKSYISQKNKMQLYNYLIQRLYVVSEQ
;
A
#
# COMPACT_ATOMS: atom_id res chain seq x y z
N MET A 1 -2.89 1.65 -31.77
CA MET A 1 -3.78 1.85 -30.61
C MET A 1 -3.11 2.90 -29.72
N THR A 2 -3.85 3.85 -29.14
CA THR A 2 -3.24 4.89 -28.27
C THR A 2 -3.04 4.33 -26.86
N LEU A 3 -2.08 4.87 -26.10
CA LEU A 3 -1.85 4.49 -24.69
C LEU A 3 -3.14 4.60 -23.85
N TYR A 4 -3.95 5.63 -24.09
CA TYR A 4 -5.25 5.79 -23.45
C TYR A 4 -6.16 4.60 -23.74
N SER A 5 -6.38 4.27 -25.02
CA SER A 5 -7.27 3.16 -25.41
C SER A 5 -6.78 1.80 -24.91
N GLU A 6 -5.47 1.57 -24.83
CA GLU A 6 -4.93 0.33 -24.26
C GLU A 6 -5.21 0.23 -22.76
N ILE A 7 -4.98 1.31 -22.00
CA ILE A 7 -5.24 1.31 -20.56
C ILE A 7 -6.75 1.22 -20.27
N GLU A 8 -7.58 1.91 -21.05
CA GLU A 8 -9.04 1.86 -20.92
C GLU A 8 -9.57 0.45 -21.17
N PHE A 9 -9.08 -0.20 -22.22
CA PHE A 9 -9.41 -1.60 -22.53
C PHE A 9 -9.00 -2.54 -21.38
N GLU A 10 -7.76 -2.45 -20.92
CA GLU A 10 -7.27 -3.27 -19.80
C GLU A 10 -8.00 -2.99 -18.48
N TYR A 11 -8.43 -1.74 -18.25
CA TYR A 11 -9.22 -1.37 -17.08
C TYR A 11 -10.61 -1.98 -17.12
N ARG A 12 -11.29 -1.97 -18.29
CA ARG A 12 -12.59 -2.64 -18.43
C ARG A 12 -12.48 -4.14 -18.19
N LEU A 13 -11.48 -4.79 -18.79
CA LEU A 13 -11.23 -6.22 -18.56
C LEU A 13 -10.91 -6.52 -17.09
N LEU A 14 -10.20 -5.62 -16.41
CA LEU A 14 -9.97 -5.75 -14.96
C LEU A 14 -11.28 -5.70 -14.18
N VAL A 15 -12.18 -4.75 -14.48
CA VAL A 15 -13.48 -4.63 -13.81
C VAL A 15 -14.29 -5.90 -14.01
N ASP A 16 -14.40 -6.39 -15.24
CA ASP A 16 -15.14 -7.60 -15.57
C ASP A 16 -14.57 -8.83 -14.84
N ALA A 17 -13.24 -9.01 -14.88
CA ALA A 17 -12.58 -10.11 -14.20
C ALA A 17 -12.76 -10.09 -12.68
N VAL A 18 -12.75 -8.89 -12.07
CA VAL A 18 -13.00 -8.74 -10.63
C VAL A 18 -14.45 -9.04 -10.29
N ASN A 19 -15.41 -8.64 -11.13
CA ASN A 19 -16.82 -8.99 -10.94
C ASN A 19 -17.00 -10.51 -10.99
N THR A 20 -16.43 -11.19 -11.99
CA THR A 20 -16.48 -12.66 -12.08
C THR A 20 -15.87 -13.34 -10.85
N LEU A 21 -14.73 -12.83 -10.34
CA LEU A 21 -14.16 -13.35 -9.10
C LEU A 21 -15.10 -13.12 -7.90
N ASN A 22 -15.68 -11.93 -7.79
CA ASN A 22 -16.58 -11.59 -6.68
C ASN A 22 -17.84 -12.45 -6.68
N ASP A 23 -18.47 -12.64 -7.84
CA ASP A 23 -19.65 -13.48 -8.00
C ASP A 23 -19.35 -14.92 -7.58
N TYR A 24 -18.22 -15.48 -8.06
CA TYR A 24 -17.78 -16.81 -7.64
C TYR A 24 -17.57 -16.92 -6.13
N LEU A 25 -16.96 -15.92 -5.50
CA LEU A 25 -16.71 -15.90 -4.05
C LEU A 25 -17.98 -15.75 -3.22
N LEU A 26 -19.00 -15.06 -3.75
CA LEU A 26 -20.30 -14.88 -3.09
C LEU A 26 -21.15 -16.16 -3.18
N ASP A 27 -21.01 -16.91 -4.28
CA ASP A 27 -21.73 -18.17 -4.49
C ASP A 27 -21.03 -19.38 -3.85
N ALA A 28 -19.72 -19.29 -3.60
CA ALA A 28 -18.94 -20.36 -2.98
C ALA A 28 -19.35 -20.60 -1.51
N THR A 29 -19.22 -21.85 -1.05
CA THR A 29 -19.38 -22.16 0.36
C THR A 29 -18.16 -21.66 1.14
N VAL A 30 -18.34 -20.55 1.87
CA VAL A 30 -17.30 -19.93 2.69
C VAL A 30 -17.25 -20.56 4.07
N ILE A 31 -16.09 -21.11 4.43
CA ILE A 31 -15.85 -21.75 5.73
C ILE A 31 -15.71 -20.70 6.83
N HIS A 32 -14.93 -19.65 6.56
CA HIS A 32 -14.75 -18.54 7.48
C HIS A 32 -14.35 -17.28 6.72
N ALA A 33 -14.91 -16.13 7.08
CA ALA A 33 -14.47 -14.84 6.59
C ALA A 33 -14.33 -13.89 7.76
N GLU A 34 -13.23 -13.15 7.80
CA GLU A 34 -12.95 -12.18 8.85
C GLU A 34 -12.14 -11.02 8.29
N CYS A 35 -12.59 -9.80 8.57
CA CYS A 35 -11.88 -8.60 8.15
C CYS A 35 -11.95 -7.50 9.20
N TYR A 36 -11.05 -6.53 9.06
CA TYR A 36 -10.82 -5.47 10.04
C TYR A 36 -10.93 -4.12 9.36
N LYS A 37 -12.02 -3.39 9.61
CA LYS A 37 -12.15 -2.01 9.11
C LYS A 37 -11.27 -1.08 9.94
N LEU A 38 -10.42 -0.32 9.27
CA LEU A 38 -9.58 0.69 9.92
C LEU A 38 -10.32 2.03 10.06
N PRO A 39 -10.04 2.85 11.09
CA PRO A 39 -10.74 4.12 11.31
C PRO A 39 -10.37 5.19 10.25
N PRO A 40 -11.29 6.11 9.90
CA PRO A 40 -11.05 7.16 8.89
C PRO A 40 -9.91 8.12 9.24
N SER A 41 -9.71 8.41 10.54
CA SER A 41 -8.63 9.26 11.06
C SER A 41 -7.24 8.77 10.68
N SER A 42 -7.10 7.52 10.23
CA SER A 42 -5.89 6.98 9.63
C SER A 42 -5.67 7.52 8.21
N GLY A 43 -5.54 8.85 8.10
CA GLY A 43 -5.26 9.51 6.82
C GLY A 43 -5.54 11.02 6.76
N ASP A 44 -6.13 11.61 7.79
CA ASP A 44 -6.44 13.04 7.79
C ASP A 44 -5.26 13.85 8.39
N ILE A 45 -4.64 14.71 7.58
CA ILE A 45 -3.48 15.53 7.97
C ILE A 45 -3.79 17.02 7.84
N ALA A 46 -5.00 17.45 8.15
CA ALA A 46 -5.24 18.89 8.28
C ALA A 46 -4.33 19.51 9.36
N ASN A 47 -3.90 18.74 10.39
CA ASN A 47 -3.29 19.28 11.60
C ASN A 47 -1.89 18.72 11.99
N ASN A 48 -1.10 18.14 11.07
CA ASN A 48 0.22 17.55 11.40
C ASN A 48 0.22 16.40 12.44
N THR A 49 -0.89 16.09 13.09
CA THR A 49 -1.08 14.87 13.90
C THR A 49 -1.43 13.73 12.97
N SER A 50 -0.48 12.83 12.75
CA SER A 50 -0.57 11.84 11.67
C SER A 50 -1.73 10.83 11.78
N GLY A 51 -2.60 10.86 12.80
CA GLY A 51 -3.73 9.93 12.94
C GLY A 51 -3.36 8.45 13.14
N TRP A 52 -2.08 8.11 12.98
CA TRP A 52 -1.52 6.77 13.18
C TRP A 52 -1.04 6.53 14.61
N GLU A 53 -1.29 7.44 15.55
CA GLU A 53 -0.88 7.27 16.95
C GLU A 53 -1.71 6.22 17.68
N PHE A 54 -2.97 6.07 17.29
CA PHE A 54 -3.88 5.05 17.81
C PHE A 54 -4.77 4.53 16.69
N LEU A 55 -4.87 3.22 16.54
CA LEU A 55 -5.78 2.58 15.61
C LEU A 55 -6.55 1.50 16.36
N ALA A 56 -7.88 1.59 16.36
CA ALA A 56 -8.76 0.54 16.85
C ALA A 56 -9.52 -0.05 15.65
N PRO A 57 -9.08 -1.19 15.11
CA PRO A 57 -9.81 -1.86 14.03
C PRO A 57 -11.16 -2.39 14.52
N GLN A 58 -12.18 -2.28 13.68
CA GLN A 58 -13.46 -2.93 13.89
C GLN A 58 -13.48 -4.27 13.18
N THR A 59 -13.73 -5.36 13.92
CA THR A 59 -13.80 -6.71 13.37
C THR A 59 -15.18 -6.99 12.78
N TYR A 60 -15.20 -7.63 11.63
CA TYR A 60 -16.39 -8.20 11.00
C TYR A 60 -16.11 -9.66 10.66
N THR A 61 -17.14 -10.50 10.76
CA THR A 61 -17.07 -11.94 10.45
C THR A 61 -18.22 -12.39 9.55
N GLY A 62 -18.12 -13.61 9.02
CA GLY A 62 -19.18 -14.26 8.25
C GLY A 62 -19.53 -13.51 6.96
N PHE A 63 -20.81 -13.49 6.60
CA PHE A 63 -21.27 -12.88 5.35
C PHE A 63 -20.94 -11.38 5.25
N THR A 64 -21.00 -10.63 6.35
CA THR A 64 -20.61 -9.21 6.35
C THR A 64 -19.14 -9.05 5.99
N ALA A 65 -18.25 -9.88 6.56
CA ALA A 65 -16.85 -9.86 6.20
C ALA A 65 -16.60 -10.27 4.74
N LEU A 66 -17.33 -11.27 4.24
CA LEU A 66 -17.27 -11.69 2.83
C LEU A 66 -17.66 -10.53 1.90
N SER A 67 -18.83 -9.91 2.13
CA SER A 67 -19.33 -8.79 1.34
C SER A 67 -18.35 -7.62 1.31
N MET A 68 -17.79 -7.25 2.48
CA MET A 68 -16.76 -6.22 2.56
C MET A 68 -15.48 -6.60 1.81
N SER A 69 -15.12 -7.89 1.83
CA SER A 69 -13.90 -8.41 1.21
C SER A 69 -13.97 -8.43 -0.32
N VAL A 70 -15.08 -8.89 -0.89
CA VAL A 70 -15.30 -8.83 -2.35
C VAL A 70 -15.41 -7.38 -2.83
N GLY A 71 -16.09 -6.52 -2.06
CA GLY A 71 -16.14 -5.09 -2.34
C GLY A 71 -14.76 -4.40 -2.31
N ALA A 72 -13.83 -4.90 -1.47
CA ALA A 72 -12.45 -4.40 -1.44
C ALA A 72 -11.67 -4.69 -2.73
N PHE A 73 -12.00 -5.76 -3.47
CA PHE A 73 -11.32 -6.11 -4.72
C PHE A 73 -11.70 -5.18 -5.88
N SER A 74 -12.93 -4.66 -5.86
CA SER A 74 -13.46 -3.67 -6.83
C SER A 74 -13.12 -2.23 -6.46
N ARG A 75 -12.42 -2.00 -5.34
CA ARG A 75 -12.22 -0.65 -4.81
C ARG A 75 -11.04 0.07 -5.45
N PHE A 76 -11.31 0.84 -6.51
CA PHE A 76 -10.29 1.62 -7.25
C PHE A 76 -10.26 3.12 -6.92
N THR A 77 -11.26 3.61 -6.19
CA THR A 77 -11.45 5.03 -5.81
C THR A 77 -11.35 5.22 -4.29
N PRO A 78 -11.15 6.46 -3.78
CA PRO A 78 -11.17 6.76 -2.35
C PRO A 78 -12.54 6.50 -1.70
N ASP A 79 -12.53 6.33 -0.39
CA ASP A 79 -13.72 6.49 0.45
C ASP A 79 -14.03 7.98 0.61
N TYR A 80 -15.32 8.35 0.63
CA TYR A 80 -15.75 9.75 0.70
C TYR A 80 -15.13 10.49 1.91
N ASP A 81 -15.07 9.84 3.07
CA ASP A 81 -14.53 10.42 4.31
C ASP A 81 -13.04 10.15 4.53
N HIS A 82 -12.29 9.73 3.49
CA HIS A 82 -10.87 9.40 3.62
C HIS A 82 -10.02 10.18 2.63
N SER A 83 -8.86 10.62 3.10
CA SER A 83 -7.88 11.26 2.23
C SER A 83 -7.41 10.31 1.12
N ALA A 84 -7.53 10.73 -0.15
CA ALA A 84 -7.01 10.00 -1.30
C ALA A 84 -5.48 9.78 -1.25
N LYS A 85 -4.76 10.51 -0.37
CA LYS A 85 -3.34 10.29 -0.08
C LYS A 85 -3.09 8.93 0.60
N TYR A 86 -4.08 8.38 1.29
CA TYR A 86 -4.01 7.14 2.03
C TYR A 86 -4.96 6.13 1.41
N PRO A 87 -4.47 5.24 0.54
CA PRO A 87 -5.35 4.32 -0.16
C PRO A 87 -6.00 3.36 0.84
N PHE A 88 -7.29 3.10 0.63
CA PHE A 88 -8.17 2.22 1.42
C PHE A 88 -7.44 0.97 1.91
N ARG A 89 -7.74 0.48 3.11
CA ARG A 89 -7.21 -0.80 3.60
C ARG A 89 -8.27 -1.60 4.31
N LEU A 90 -8.30 -2.90 4.03
CA LEU A 90 -9.15 -3.87 4.72
C LEU A 90 -8.34 -5.16 4.95
N PRO A 91 -7.55 -5.24 6.05
CA PRO A 91 -6.93 -6.50 6.45
C PRO A 91 -8.01 -7.55 6.68
N GLY A 92 -7.80 -8.76 6.18
CA GLY A 92 -8.75 -9.84 6.37
C GLY A 92 -8.39 -11.06 5.55
N PHE A 93 -9.26 -12.06 5.61
CA PHE A 93 -9.20 -13.20 4.71
C PHE A 93 -10.61 -13.74 4.41
N ILE A 94 -10.69 -14.46 3.30
CA ILE A 94 -11.82 -15.33 2.96
C ILE A 94 -11.27 -16.76 2.92
N GLN A 95 -11.81 -17.66 3.72
CA GLN A 95 -11.43 -19.07 3.74
C GLN A 95 -12.45 -19.90 2.96
N LEU A 96 -11.93 -20.66 1.99
CA LEU A 96 -12.70 -21.57 1.16
C LEU A 96 -12.21 -23.00 1.34
N ASP A 97 -13.08 -23.95 0.98
CA ASP A 97 -12.69 -25.34 0.84
C ASP A 97 -11.59 -25.50 -0.25
N PRO A 98 -10.59 -26.37 -0.07
CA PRO A 98 -9.55 -26.62 -1.07
C PRO A 98 -10.07 -26.99 -2.47
N ILE A 99 -11.29 -27.51 -2.61
CA ILE A 99 -11.91 -27.79 -3.91
C ILE A 99 -12.01 -26.55 -4.79
N HIS A 100 -12.14 -25.35 -4.19
CA HIS A 100 -12.22 -24.09 -4.93
C HIS A 100 -10.85 -23.54 -5.37
N ARG A 101 -9.74 -24.15 -4.92
CA ARG A 101 -8.40 -23.57 -5.05
C ARG A 101 -7.99 -23.30 -6.49
N GLU A 102 -8.20 -24.26 -7.37
CA GLU A 102 -7.80 -24.16 -8.78
C GLU A 102 -8.54 -23.01 -9.46
N GLN A 103 -9.87 -23.05 -9.44
CA GLN A 103 -10.74 -22.04 -10.04
C GLN A 103 -10.45 -20.63 -9.50
N VAL A 104 -10.36 -20.48 -8.18
CA VAL A 104 -10.10 -19.17 -7.57
C VAL A 104 -8.71 -18.66 -7.90
N THR A 105 -7.70 -19.53 -7.95
CA THR A 105 -6.34 -19.13 -8.33
C THR A 105 -6.28 -18.67 -9.78
N GLU A 106 -7.02 -19.30 -10.68
CA GLU A 106 -7.13 -18.87 -12.07
C GLU A 106 -7.83 -17.50 -12.19
N LEU A 107 -8.96 -17.31 -11.52
CA LEU A 107 -9.69 -16.03 -11.50
C LEU A 107 -8.82 -14.89 -10.93
N ILE A 108 -8.08 -15.16 -9.84
CA ILE A 108 -7.11 -14.22 -9.27
C ILE A 108 -5.99 -13.91 -10.27
N ALA A 109 -5.45 -14.92 -10.95
CA ALA A 109 -4.40 -14.73 -11.96
C ALA A 109 -4.90 -13.85 -13.12
N HIS A 110 -6.15 -14.07 -13.55
CA HIS A 110 -6.80 -13.28 -14.58
C HIS A 110 -6.92 -11.80 -14.16
N CYS A 111 -7.42 -11.52 -12.95
CA CYS A 111 -7.47 -10.17 -12.39
C CYS A 111 -6.08 -9.53 -12.34
N ASN A 112 -5.11 -10.26 -11.78
CA ASN A 112 -3.76 -9.75 -11.54
C ASN A 112 -2.99 -9.48 -12.84
N ARG A 113 -3.26 -10.22 -13.92
CA ARG A 113 -2.68 -9.97 -15.24
C ARG A 113 -3.04 -8.57 -15.76
N HIS A 114 -4.32 -8.18 -15.69
CA HIS A 114 -4.76 -6.85 -16.12
C HIS A 114 -4.19 -5.74 -15.23
N LYS A 115 -4.16 -5.94 -13.90
CA LYS A 115 -3.49 -5.00 -12.97
C LYS A 115 -2.02 -4.77 -13.32
N GLN A 116 -1.30 -5.85 -13.64
CA GLN A 116 0.11 -5.78 -14.04
C GLN A 116 0.29 -5.12 -15.40
N ARG A 117 -0.60 -5.38 -16.36
CA ARG A 117 -0.56 -4.76 -17.69
C ARG A 117 -0.77 -3.26 -17.62
N ILE A 118 -1.79 -2.80 -16.90
CA ILE A 118 -2.04 -1.36 -16.64
C ILE A 118 -0.81 -0.72 -16.00
N LYS A 119 -0.25 -1.35 -14.95
CA LYS A 119 0.97 -0.86 -14.29
C LYS A 119 2.15 -0.76 -15.25
N SER A 120 2.34 -1.77 -16.10
CA SER A 120 3.42 -1.81 -17.09
C SER A 120 3.28 -0.66 -18.08
N LEU A 121 2.11 -0.52 -18.73
CA LEU A 121 1.80 0.55 -19.69
C LEU A 121 2.05 1.95 -19.11
N LEU A 122 1.58 2.20 -17.89
CA LEU A 122 1.82 3.47 -17.21
C LEU A 122 3.29 3.67 -16.87
N THR A 123 3.99 2.64 -16.40
CA THR A 123 5.38 2.76 -15.94
C THR A 123 6.34 2.97 -17.10
N THR A 124 6.16 2.26 -18.22
CA THR A 124 7.01 2.36 -19.42
C THR A 124 6.71 3.57 -20.30
N SER A 125 5.57 4.24 -20.09
CA SER A 125 5.25 5.49 -20.77
C SER A 125 6.24 6.63 -20.43
N LYS A 126 6.45 7.53 -21.39
CA LYS A 126 7.25 8.76 -21.22
C LYS A 126 6.53 9.87 -20.42
N LEU A 127 5.33 9.61 -19.93
CA LEU A 127 4.52 10.57 -19.19
C LEU A 127 5.17 10.89 -17.84
N ASN A 128 5.04 12.15 -17.39
CA ASN A 128 5.41 12.52 -16.03
C ASN A 128 4.35 12.02 -15.02
N PRO A 129 4.62 12.02 -13.70
CA PRO A 129 3.68 11.53 -12.70
C PRO A 129 2.29 12.22 -12.71
N GLY A 130 2.25 13.52 -13.01
CA GLY A 130 1.00 14.27 -13.12
C GLY A 130 0.15 13.81 -14.30
N GLN A 131 0.77 13.65 -15.46
CA GLN A 131 0.11 13.14 -16.68
C GLN A 131 -0.35 11.69 -16.52
N LYS A 132 0.42 10.83 -15.84
CA LYS A 132 -0.03 9.45 -15.53
C LYS A 132 -1.29 9.44 -14.67
N ARG A 133 -1.35 10.35 -13.68
CA ARG A 133 -2.54 10.51 -12.81
C ARG A 133 -3.73 11.03 -13.60
N GLU A 134 -3.54 12.04 -14.45
CA GLU A 134 -4.60 12.59 -15.29
C GLU A 134 -5.16 11.53 -16.25
N LEU A 135 -4.28 10.80 -16.95
CA LEU A 135 -4.67 9.73 -17.86
C LEU A 135 -5.55 8.68 -17.16
N ILE A 136 -5.13 8.17 -15.99
CA ILE A 136 -5.91 7.15 -15.29
C ILE A 136 -7.23 7.71 -14.74
N GLN A 137 -7.27 8.99 -14.37
CA GLN A 137 -8.48 9.65 -13.87
C GLN A 137 -9.49 9.97 -14.97
N ASN A 138 -9.04 10.17 -16.21
CA ASN A 138 -9.93 10.27 -17.36
C ASN A 138 -10.63 8.95 -17.68
N ILE A 139 -9.98 7.82 -17.39
CA ILE A 139 -10.56 6.46 -17.57
C ILE A 139 -11.45 6.08 -16.39
N CYS A 140 -11.00 6.35 -15.17
CA CYS A 140 -11.70 6.05 -13.93
C CYS A 140 -11.66 7.29 -13.03
N PRO A 141 -12.75 8.09 -12.97
CA PRO A 141 -12.80 9.28 -12.14
C PRO A 141 -12.41 8.99 -10.69
N ASN A 142 -11.54 9.83 -10.13
CA ASN A 142 -10.99 9.68 -8.78
C ASN A 142 -10.16 8.40 -8.54
N ALA A 143 -9.69 7.72 -9.59
CA ALA A 143 -8.82 6.56 -9.45
C ALA A 143 -7.62 6.82 -8.54
N ILE A 144 -7.37 5.87 -7.65
CA ILE A 144 -6.12 5.75 -6.90
C ILE A 144 -5.30 4.64 -7.55
N THR A 145 -4.26 5.02 -8.29
CA THR A 145 -3.38 4.11 -9.02
C THR A 145 -2.83 2.97 -8.14
N LEU A 146 -2.50 3.27 -6.88
CA LEU A 146 -2.04 2.25 -5.92
C LEU A 146 -3.09 1.18 -5.62
N GLN A 147 -4.39 1.50 -5.64
CA GLN A 147 -5.46 0.51 -5.44
C GLN A 147 -5.63 -0.37 -6.68
N ILE A 148 -5.56 0.22 -7.86
CA ILE A 148 -5.58 -0.53 -9.13
C ILE A 148 -4.42 -1.54 -9.16
N TYR A 149 -3.21 -1.13 -8.77
CA TYR A 149 -2.01 -1.97 -8.81
C TYR A 149 -1.94 -3.06 -7.75
N ARG A 150 -2.76 -3.01 -6.70
CA ARG A 150 -2.73 -4.00 -5.61
C ARG A 150 -3.23 -5.34 -6.12
N LEU A 151 -2.34 -6.31 -6.11
CA LEU A 151 -2.64 -7.67 -6.51
C LEU A 151 -3.48 -8.37 -5.43
N ILE A 152 -4.46 -9.14 -5.87
CA ILE A 152 -5.23 -10.07 -5.04
C ILE A 152 -4.33 -11.27 -4.75
N LYS A 153 -4.34 -11.77 -3.52
CA LYS A 153 -3.43 -12.82 -3.05
C LYS A 153 -4.22 -14.03 -2.58
N SER A 154 -3.65 -15.21 -2.81
CA SER A 154 -4.14 -16.47 -2.25
C SER A 154 -3.04 -17.27 -1.55
N SER A 155 -3.44 -18.18 -0.66
CA SER A 155 -2.53 -19.18 -0.07
C SER A 155 -2.24 -20.31 -1.06
N SER A 156 -1.05 -20.90 -1.00
CA SER A 156 -0.64 -21.99 -1.90
C SER A 156 -1.10 -23.38 -1.44
N ALA A 157 -1.33 -23.54 -0.13
CA ALA A 157 -1.66 -24.78 0.54
C ALA A 157 -2.73 -24.56 1.63
N PRO A 158 -3.31 -25.64 2.18
CA PRO A 158 -4.25 -25.58 3.29
C PRO A 158 -3.68 -24.87 4.53
N VAL A 159 -4.45 -23.93 5.07
CA VAL A 159 -4.03 -23.01 6.13
C VAL A 159 -4.43 -23.54 7.50
N LYS A 160 -3.46 -23.54 8.41
CA LYS A 160 -3.62 -23.90 9.82
C LYS A 160 -3.94 -22.70 10.71
N ARG A 161 -3.29 -21.57 10.44
CA ARG A 161 -3.37 -20.37 11.28
C ARG A 161 -3.22 -19.11 10.45
N VAL A 162 -4.02 -18.10 10.80
CA VAL A 162 -3.87 -16.72 10.32
C VAL A 162 -3.58 -15.81 11.51
N GLY A 163 -2.44 -15.13 11.48
CA GLY A 163 -2.04 -14.20 12.54
C GLY A 163 -1.87 -12.78 12.03
N PHE A 164 -2.57 -11.84 12.64
CA PHE A 164 -2.51 -10.43 12.29
C PHE A 164 -1.54 -9.66 13.18
N THR A 165 -0.73 -8.79 12.57
CA THR A 165 0.26 -7.95 13.29
C THR A 165 0.37 -6.57 12.67
N TRP A 166 0.81 -5.59 13.48
CA TRP A 166 1.18 -4.26 12.99
C TRP A 166 2.68 -4.20 12.67
N CYS A 167 3.03 -3.44 11.64
CA CYS A 167 4.41 -3.24 11.24
C CYS A 167 4.70 -1.76 10.97
N ASN A 168 5.67 -1.22 11.69
CA ASN A 168 6.29 0.06 11.38
C ASN A 168 7.27 -0.15 10.23
N LYS A 169 7.08 0.59 9.14
CA LYS A 169 7.91 0.49 7.93
C LYS A 169 8.67 1.79 7.70
N ASN A 170 9.75 1.68 6.95
CA ASN A 170 10.43 2.85 6.38
C ASN A 170 10.57 2.66 4.87
N SER A 171 10.42 3.75 4.12
CA SER A 171 10.95 3.82 2.76
C SER A 171 12.42 4.18 2.85
N MET A 172 13.26 3.42 2.14
CA MET A 172 14.70 3.65 2.09
C MET A 172 15.12 3.87 0.65
N ARG A 173 15.94 4.91 0.42
CA ARG A 173 16.56 5.19 -0.87
C ARG A 173 18.01 5.58 -0.64
N THR A 174 18.88 5.07 -1.50
CA THR A 174 20.28 5.47 -1.57
C THR A 174 20.50 6.24 -2.87
N ILE A 175 21.12 7.41 -2.78
CA ILE A 175 21.36 8.33 -3.90
C ILE A 175 22.84 8.68 -3.92
N LYS A 176 23.43 8.91 -5.09
CA LYS A 176 24.81 9.42 -5.18
C LYS A 176 24.89 10.84 -4.60
N LYS A 177 25.98 11.16 -3.90
CA LYS A 177 26.18 12.46 -3.27
C LYS A 177 26.08 13.60 -4.26
N GLU A 178 26.63 13.44 -5.46
CA GLU A 178 26.64 14.44 -6.52
C GLU A 178 25.21 14.69 -7.06
N GLU A 179 24.43 13.62 -7.25
CA GLU A 179 23.03 13.71 -7.67
C GLU A 179 22.18 14.41 -6.60
N PHE A 180 22.41 14.10 -5.32
CA PHE A 180 21.69 14.74 -4.22
C PHE A 180 22.05 16.22 -4.07
N LEU A 181 23.32 16.59 -4.27
CA LEU A 181 23.75 17.99 -4.30
C LEU A 181 23.12 18.76 -5.46
N ALA A 182 23.01 18.14 -6.65
CA ALA A 182 22.30 18.73 -7.78
C ALA A 182 20.81 18.96 -7.46
N TYR A 183 20.16 18.01 -6.80
CA TYR A 183 18.79 18.16 -6.29
C TYR A 183 18.66 19.34 -5.32
N LEU A 184 19.57 19.48 -4.34
CA LEU A 184 19.55 20.59 -3.40
C LEU A 184 19.75 21.95 -4.08
N LYS A 185 20.68 22.04 -5.05
CA LYS A 185 20.87 23.25 -5.86
C LYS A 185 19.59 23.62 -6.61
N GLY A 186 18.92 22.65 -7.23
CA GLY A 186 17.61 22.88 -7.85
C GLY A 186 16.54 23.34 -6.85
N SER A 187 16.49 22.74 -5.67
CA SER A 187 15.57 23.13 -4.59
C SER A 187 15.83 24.57 -4.12
N ARG A 188 17.10 25.01 -4.06
CA ARG A 188 17.48 26.37 -3.65
C ARG A 188 16.89 27.45 -4.57
N GLU A 189 16.84 27.17 -5.87
CA GLU A 189 16.32 28.12 -6.88
C GLU A 189 14.79 28.12 -6.96
N ASN A 190 14.13 27.09 -6.46
CA ASN A 190 12.67 26.89 -6.55
C ASN A 190 12.06 26.79 -5.13
N PRO A 191 11.82 27.94 -4.46
CA PRO A 191 11.26 27.93 -3.11
C PRO A 191 9.85 27.32 -3.08
N PRO A 192 9.46 26.69 -1.96
CA PRO A 192 8.09 26.23 -1.78
C PRO A 192 7.10 27.41 -1.74
N THR A 193 5.83 27.14 -2.08
CA THR A 193 4.76 28.14 -2.01
C THR A 193 4.74 28.83 -0.65
N GLY A 194 4.68 30.17 -0.65
CA GLY A 194 4.66 30.98 0.57
C GLY A 194 6.04 31.37 1.11
N GLN A 195 7.14 31.01 0.44
CA GLN A 195 8.49 31.49 0.77
C GLN A 195 9.14 32.20 -0.41
N THR A 196 9.90 33.25 -0.11
CA THR A 196 10.74 33.92 -1.10
C THR A 196 12.06 33.19 -1.26
N LYS A 197 12.74 33.40 -2.39
CA LYS A 197 14.08 32.87 -2.63
C LYS A 197 15.09 33.38 -1.59
N ALA A 198 14.96 34.63 -1.15
CA ALA A 198 15.87 35.24 -0.16
C ALA A 198 15.78 34.56 1.21
N GLU A 199 14.60 34.11 1.61
CA GLU A 199 14.37 33.38 2.87
C GLU A 199 14.81 31.91 2.76
N TRP A 200 14.52 31.28 1.62
CA TRP A 200 14.71 29.85 1.41
C TRP A 200 16.17 29.47 1.11
N ALA A 201 16.83 30.23 0.24
CA ALA A 201 18.16 29.86 -0.25
C ALA A 201 19.23 29.73 0.85
N PRO A 202 19.31 30.62 1.86
CA PRO A 202 20.25 30.48 2.98
C PRO A 202 20.03 29.19 3.78
N TRP A 203 18.77 28.77 3.92
CA TRP A 203 18.43 27.55 4.65
C TRP A 203 18.87 26.29 3.87
N VAL A 204 18.66 26.25 2.55
CA VAL A 204 19.17 25.17 1.69
C VAL A 204 20.69 25.17 1.58
N ASN A 205 21.35 26.32 1.62
CA ASN A 205 22.82 26.38 1.62
C ASN A 205 23.42 25.64 2.83
N LYS A 206 22.81 25.78 4.03
CA LYS A 206 23.22 25.00 5.21
C LYS A 206 23.09 23.49 4.98
N GLU A 207 22.03 23.05 4.31
CA GLU A 207 21.86 21.64 3.94
C GLU A 207 22.93 21.16 2.96
N ILE A 208 23.31 21.99 1.99
CA ILE A 208 24.40 21.70 1.04
C ILE A 208 25.73 21.53 1.80
N ASP A 209 26.03 22.42 2.74
CA ASP A 209 27.25 22.36 3.55
C ASP A 209 27.30 21.07 4.39
N LEU A 210 26.18 20.68 5.01
CA LEU A 210 26.07 19.41 5.74
C LEU A 210 26.36 18.20 4.85
N ILE A 211 25.87 18.19 3.60
CA ILE A 211 26.11 17.10 2.66
C ILE A 211 27.56 17.10 2.19
N ASN A 212 28.15 18.26 1.92
CA ASN A 212 29.56 18.38 1.53
C ASN A 212 30.48 17.84 2.64
N ALA A 213 30.20 18.19 3.90
CA ALA A 213 30.95 17.72 5.06
C ALA A 213 30.75 16.21 5.35
N LYS A 214 29.65 15.61 4.92
CA LYS A 214 29.39 14.17 5.11
C LYS A 214 30.36 13.32 4.27
N ALA A 215 31.05 12.38 4.92
CA ALA A 215 31.93 11.42 4.26
C ALA A 215 31.14 10.38 3.42
N GLY A 216 31.79 9.86 2.37
CA GLY A 216 31.24 8.84 1.48
C GLY A 216 30.51 9.40 0.25
N ALA A 217 30.35 8.55 -0.76
CA ALA A 217 29.77 8.90 -2.05
C ALA A 217 28.23 8.71 -2.12
N LEU A 218 27.60 8.26 -1.04
CA LEU A 218 26.19 7.88 -1.01
C LEU A 218 25.43 8.57 0.11
N ILE A 219 24.23 9.03 -0.21
CA ILE A 219 23.27 9.65 0.70
C ILE A 219 22.12 8.67 0.94
N LYS A 220 21.89 8.32 2.20
CA LYS A 220 20.79 7.45 2.62
C LYS A 220 19.62 8.30 3.09
N ILE A 221 18.45 8.05 2.51
CA ILE A 221 17.17 8.65 2.90
C ILE A 221 16.34 7.55 3.55
N LYS A 222 15.85 7.79 4.77
CA LYS A 222 15.03 6.84 5.54
C LYS A 222 13.78 7.51 6.08
N ARG A 223 12.69 7.39 5.34
CA ARG A 223 11.41 8.00 5.66
C ARG A 223 10.51 7.02 6.41
N PRO A 224 10.02 7.35 7.62
CA PRO A 224 9.01 6.57 8.32
C PRO A 224 7.72 6.56 7.49
N LEU A 225 7.13 5.38 7.35
CA LEU A 225 5.85 5.19 6.70
C LEU A 225 4.76 4.95 7.75
N PRO A 226 3.49 5.27 7.43
CA PRO A 226 2.36 4.84 8.22
C PRO A 226 2.44 3.37 8.59
N VAL A 227 2.09 3.05 9.84
CA VAL A 227 1.99 1.67 10.29
C VAL A 227 1.09 0.87 9.35
N ALA A 228 1.48 -0.37 9.06
CA ALA A 228 0.76 -1.22 8.14
C ALA A 228 0.41 -2.58 8.80
N PRO A 229 -0.81 -3.07 8.61
CA PRO A 229 -1.20 -4.40 9.04
C PRO A 229 -0.56 -5.47 8.14
N LYS A 230 -0.27 -6.62 8.73
CA LYS A 230 0.25 -7.83 8.08
C LYS A 230 -0.60 -9.04 8.46
N LEU A 231 -0.79 -9.96 7.52
CA LEU A 231 -1.25 -11.33 7.75
C LEU A 231 -0.04 -12.26 7.69
N ASN A 232 0.12 -13.11 8.70
CA ASN A 232 1.04 -14.24 8.66
C ASN A 232 0.21 -15.51 8.54
N VAL A 233 0.47 -16.29 7.50
CA VAL A 233 -0.30 -17.48 7.15
C VAL A 233 0.60 -18.70 7.29
N SER A 234 0.25 -19.59 8.21
CA SER A 234 0.95 -20.85 8.45
C SER A 234 0.09 -22.02 7.96
N PHE A 235 0.74 -23.05 7.44
CA PHE A 235 0.09 -24.14 6.73
C PHE A 235 -0.06 -25.39 7.59
N MET A 236 -0.87 -26.34 7.12
CA MET A 236 -1.06 -27.64 7.78
C MET A 236 0.14 -28.56 7.57
N ASP A 237 0.84 -28.41 6.44
CA ASP A 237 2.06 -29.12 6.08
C ASP A 237 3.33 -28.32 6.46
N ASP A 238 4.49 -28.79 6.00
CA ASP A 238 5.80 -28.15 6.24
C ASP A 238 6.03 -26.90 5.35
N THR A 239 5.01 -26.40 4.65
CA THR A 239 5.14 -25.17 3.85
C THR A 239 5.52 -24.01 4.77
N ALA A 240 6.56 -23.27 4.38
CA ALA A 240 7.04 -22.11 5.12
C ALA A 240 5.93 -21.06 5.31
N THR A 241 5.86 -20.47 6.50
CA THR A 241 4.89 -19.39 6.78
C THR A 241 5.10 -18.21 5.83
N VAL A 242 4.02 -17.73 5.23
CA VAL A 242 4.04 -16.59 4.30
C VAL A 242 3.45 -15.36 4.95
N MET A 243 4.10 -14.21 4.74
CA MET A 243 3.59 -12.90 5.18
C MET A 243 2.98 -12.13 4.01
N PHE A 244 1.73 -11.72 4.16
CA PHE A 244 1.04 -10.81 3.27
C PHE A 244 0.85 -9.45 3.94
N TYR A 245 0.94 -8.38 3.15
CA TYR A 245 0.47 -7.09 3.61
C TYR A 245 -1.05 -7.05 3.62
N GLY A 246 -1.66 -6.67 4.74
CA GLY A 246 -3.11 -6.55 4.92
C GLY A 246 -3.67 -5.30 4.22
N HIS A 247 -3.39 -5.15 2.92
CA HIS A 247 -3.92 -4.05 2.13
C HIS A 247 -5.39 -4.29 1.76
N ILE A 248 -5.69 -5.50 1.35
CA ILE A 248 -7.01 -6.05 1.05
C ILE A 248 -7.03 -7.50 1.55
N PRO A 249 -8.19 -8.14 1.66
CA PRO A 249 -8.28 -9.50 2.16
C PRO A 249 -7.51 -10.51 1.31
N VAL A 250 -6.96 -11.55 1.95
CA VAL A 250 -6.27 -12.67 1.29
C VAL A 250 -7.22 -13.85 1.20
N ILE A 251 -7.27 -14.52 0.06
CA ILE A 251 -8.07 -15.75 -0.06
C ILE A 251 -7.24 -16.94 0.41
N ILE A 252 -7.75 -17.73 1.34
CA ILE A 252 -7.05 -18.88 1.90
C ILE A 252 -7.87 -20.15 1.71
N PHE A 253 -7.19 -21.29 1.74
CA PHE A 253 -7.83 -22.60 1.55
C PHE A 253 -7.64 -23.46 2.78
N GLY A 254 -8.60 -24.34 3.08
CA GLY A 254 -8.50 -25.34 4.15
C GLY A 254 -9.88 -25.79 4.59
N GLU A 255 -10.06 -27.09 4.83
CA GLU A 255 -11.36 -27.73 5.16
C GLU A 255 -11.91 -27.30 6.52
N GLU A 256 -11.02 -27.04 7.49
CA GLU A 256 -11.38 -26.65 8.85
C GLU A 256 -11.07 -25.16 9.11
N PRO A 257 -11.90 -24.43 9.87
CA PRO A 257 -11.65 -23.03 10.19
C PRO A 257 -10.23 -22.79 10.73
N ALA A 258 -9.50 -21.88 10.09
CA ALA A 258 -8.15 -21.55 10.50
C ALA A 258 -8.12 -20.95 11.92
N LYS A 259 -7.09 -21.28 12.71
CA LYS A 259 -6.89 -20.64 14.02
C LYS A 259 -6.52 -19.17 13.84
N ILE A 260 -7.20 -18.26 14.52
CA ILE A 260 -7.02 -16.82 14.32
C ILE A 260 -6.27 -16.18 15.49
N THR A 261 -5.26 -15.36 15.17
CA THR A 261 -4.71 -14.37 16.11
C THR A 261 -5.11 -12.97 15.62
N PRO A 262 -6.06 -12.28 16.30
CA PRO A 262 -6.74 -11.14 15.72
C PRO A 262 -5.88 -9.87 15.63
N LEU A 263 -6.27 -8.94 14.74
CA LEU A 263 -5.62 -7.64 14.62
C LEU A 263 -6.03 -6.74 15.79
N LYS A 264 -5.20 -6.72 16.84
CA LYS A 264 -5.42 -5.89 18.03
C LYS A 264 -5.29 -4.40 17.72
N SER A 265 -5.81 -3.56 18.62
CA SER A 265 -5.57 -2.12 18.54
C SER A 265 -4.07 -1.79 18.55
N TYR A 266 -3.67 -0.83 17.73
CA TYR A 266 -2.33 -0.28 17.72
C TYR A 266 -2.29 0.98 18.58
N ILE A 267 -1.34 1.04 19.49
CA ILE A 267 -0.92 2.29 20.13
C ILE A 267 0.52 2.50 19.65
N SER A 268 0.78 3.67 19.07
CA SER A 268 2.12 4.10 18.76
C SER A 268 2.86 4.24 20.09
N GLN A 269 3.63 3.22 20.42
CA GLN A 269 4.71 3.39 21.34
C GLN A 269 5.64 4.38 20.64
N LYS A 270 5.62 5.65 21.05
CA LYS A 270 6.69 6.61 20.75
C LYS A 270 7.95 6.07 21.40
N ASN A 271 8.48 4.98 20.84
CA ASN A 271 9.73 4.41 21.27
C ASN A 271 10.75 5.49 20.96
N LYS A 272 11.39 6.02 22.02
CA LYS A 272 12.59 6.87 21.93
C LYS A 272 13.63 6.30 20.93
N MET A 273 13.55 5.01 20.61
CA MET A 273 14.36 4.27 19.63
C MET A 273 14.14 4.58 18.14
N GLN A 274 13.15 5.41 17.74
CA GLN A 274 12.99 5.83 16.33
C GLN A 274 13.18 7.33 16.08
N LEU A 275 13.83 8.04 16.99
CA LEU A 275 14.47 9.31 16.66
C LEU A 275 15.68 8.98 15.78
N TYR A 276 15.47 8.84 14.48
CA TYR A 276 16.59 8.87 13.55
C TYR A 276 17.28 10.22 13.72
N ASN A 277 18.58 10.21 13.98
CA ASN A 277 19.38 11.41 13.87
C ASN A 277 19.40 11.80 12.39
N TYR A 278 18.50 12.69 11.99
CA TYR A 278 18.44 13.19 10.64
C TYR A 278 19.45 14.32 10.49
N LEU A 279 20.35 14.19 9.52
CA LEU A 279 21.20 15.29 9.08
C LEU A 279 20.35 16.39 8.42
N ILE A 280 19.37 15.99 7.62
CA ILE A 280 18.39 16.89 7.01
C ILE A 280 16.99 16.31 7.23
N GLN A 281 16.25 16.89 8.18
CA GLN A 281 14.97 16.36 8.63
C GLN A 281 13.89 16.39 7.54
N ARG A 282 13.72 17.51 6.82
CA ARG A 282 12.64 17.62 5.79
C ARG A 282 12.78 16.58 4.66
N LEU A 283 14.02 16.13 4.41
CA LEU A 283 14.36 15.17 3.36
C LEU A 283 14.62 13.77 3.92
N TYR A 284 14.49 13.58 5.24
CA TYR A 284 14.75 12.33 5.94
C TYR A 284 16.16 11.76 5.66
N VAL A 285 17.15 12.63 5.48
CA VAL A 285 18.56 12.22 5.30
C VAL A 285 19.14 11.86 6.65
N VAL A 286 19.68 10.65 6.79
CA VAL A 286 20.23 10.17 8.07
C VAL A 286 21.68 10.63 8.28
N SER A 287 22.03 10.92 9.54
CA SER A 287 23.36 11.41 9.96
C SER A 287 24.45 10.35 9.84
N GLU A 288 24.15 9.09 10.15
CA GLU A 288 25.14 8.01 10.23
C GLU A 288 25.25 7.15 8.95
N GLN A 289 26.35 6.38 8.90
CA GLN A 289 26.75 5.42 7.88
C GLN A 289 25.93 4.12 7.97
#